data_AF-A0A401Z5Q0-F1
#
_entry.id   AF-A0A401Z5Q0-F1
#
_cell.length_a   1.000
_cell.length_b   1.000
_cell.length_c   1.000
_cell.angle_alpha   90.00
_cell.angle_beta   90.00
_cell.angle_gamma   90.00
#
_symmetry.space_group_name_H-M   'P 1'
#
loop_
_entity.id
_entity.type
_entity.pdbx_description
1 polymer ?
#
loop_
_entity_poly.entity_id
_entity_poly.type
_entity_poly.pdbx_seq_one_letter_code
_entity_poly.pdbx_strand_id
1 'polypeptide(L)'
;MHVDPRFVPEFVDLIHCERLDDLDRFLGPVELFDELPLYSRFHQLAFLDSLSVGQKNRLLIRAAAAHLPRIVEHGRGHDFFCMLSVLSWDEWELGGLIEPAFWYTKPSNRPDPSDPRGILDYLRFRPPTSRYGLFVADALDHDPRYVIRDDSGTDPLTRRVYVMVGEW
;
A
#
# COMPACT_ATOMS: atom_id res chain seq x y z
N MET A 1 8.71 12.99 -5.94
CA MET A 1 7.28 12.77 -5.66
C MET A 1 6.90 13.54 -4.39
N HIS A 2 5.96 14.48 -4.49
CA HIS A 2 5.50 15.27 -3.34
C HIS A 2 3.98 15.18 -3.25
N VAL A 3 3.47 14.81 -2.07
CA VAL A 3 2.09 15.10 -1.68
C VAL A 3 1.89 16.61 -1.82
N ASP A 4 0.74 17.03 -2.34
CA ASP A 4 0.42 18.46 -2.48
C ASP A 4 0.64 19.15 -1.11
N PRO A 5 1.49 20.18 -1.02
CA PRO A 5 1.84 20.82 0.25
C PRO A 5 0.64 21.28 1.07
N ARG A 6 -0.50 21.55 0.41
CA ARG A 6 -1.75 21.97 1.05
C ARG A 6 -2.36 20.93 1.98
N PHE A 7 -2.06 19.65 1.76
CA PHE A 7 -2.66 18.53 2.50
C PHE A 7 -1.65 17.79 3.40
N VAL A 8 -0.39 18.24 3.42
CA VAL A 8 0.68 17.58 4.19
C VAL A 8 0.34 17.48 5.69
N PRO A 9 -0.15 18.53 6.37
CA PRO A 9 -0.51 18.44 7.79
C PRO A 9 -1.56 17.36 8.05
N GLU A 10 -2.62 17.32 7.25
CA GLU A 10 -3.73 16.36 7.41
C GLU A 10 -3.28 14.93 7.13
N PHE A 11 -2.37 14.72 6.16
CA PHE A 11 -1.78 13.40 5.95
C PHE A 11 -0.84 12.97 7.08
N VAL A 12 -0.12 13.91 7.71
CA VAL A 12 0.68 13.61 8.91
C VAL A 12 -0.24 13.20 10.07
N ASP A 13 -1.33 13.92 10.28
CA ASP A 13 -2.33 13.59 11.29
C ASP A 13 -2.97 12.23 11.01
N LEU A 14 -3.24 11.91 9.75
CA LEU A 14 -3.77 10.62 9.33
C LEU A 14 -2.80 9.46 9.65
N ILE A 15 -1.53 9.62 9.30
CA ILE A 15 -0.46 8.66 9.63
C ILE A 15 -0.38 8.44 11.14
N HIS A 16 -0.47 9.51 11.94
CA HIS A 16 -0.44 9.43 13.40
C HIS A 16 -1.68 8.72 13.97
N CYS A 17 -2.88 9.06 13.47
CA CYS A 17 -4.14 8.46 13.92
C CYS A 17 -4.19 6.94 13.69
N GLU A 18 -3.69 6.48 12.55
CA GLU A 18 -3.60 5.04 12.23
C GLU A 18 -2.36 4.37 12.86
N ARG A 19 -1.55 5.14 13.62
CA ARG A 19 -0.30 4.70 14.24
C ARG A 19 0.69 4.10 13.24
N LEU A 20 0.73 4.67 12.04
CA LEU A 20 1.65 4.28 10.98
C LEU A 20 3.04 4.91 11.16
N ASP A 21 3.18 5.86 12.07
CA ASP A 21 4.44 6.43 12.56
C ASP A 21 5.07 5.65 13.72
N ASP A 22 4.33 4.73 14.36
CA ASP A 22 4.83 3.75 15.33
C ASP A 22 5.51 2.59 14.59
N LEU A 23 6.73 2.84 14.08
CA LEU A 23 7.42 1.91 13.17
C LEU A 23 7.76 0.56 13.82
N ASP A 24 7.93 0.51 15.14
CA ASP A 24 8.19 -0.74 15.87
C ASP A 24 7.01 -1.71 15.81
N ARG A 25 5.79 -1.21 15.59
CA ARG A 25 4.60 -2.06 15.37
C ARG A 25 4.78 -3.00 14.18
N PHE A 26 5.47 -2.56 13.12
CA PHE A 26 5.72 -3.36 11.92
C PHE A 26 6.69 -4.53 12.18
N LEU A 27 7.48 -4.47 13.26
CA LEU A 27 8.42 -5.52 13.68
C LEU A 27 7.82 -6.47 14.74
N GLY A 28 6.58 -6.22 15.15
CA GLY A 28 5.86 -7.04 16.11
C GLY A 28 5.58 -8.47 15.62
N PRO A 29 4.94 -9.31 16.45
CA PRO A 29 4.43 -10.60 16.02
C PRO A 29 3.42 -10.42 14.87
N VAL A 30 3.57 -11.22 13.82
CA VAL A 30 2.64 -11.32 12.69
C VAL A 30 2.54 -12.79 12.30
N GLU A 31 1.33 -13.33 12.19
CA GLU A 31 1.11 -14.76 11.94
C GLU A 31 1.52 -15.14 10.51
N LEU A 32 0.87 -14.56 9.50
CA LEU A 32 1.22 -14.75 8.09
C LEU A 32 1.56 -13.43 7.42
N PHE A 33 0.71 -12.44 7.56
CA PHE A 33 0.92 -11.05 7.18
C PHE A 33 -0.08 -10.20 7.95
N ASP A 34 0.12 -8.90 7.95
CA ASP A 34 -0.88 -7.93 8.41
C ASP A 34 -0.94 -6.78 7.39
N GLU A 35 -2.02 -6.02 7.42
CA GLU A 35 -2.35 -5.01 6.43
C GLU A 35 -2.99 -3.80 7.11
N LEU A 36 -2.21 -2.72 7.26
CA LEU A 36 -2.65 -1.51 7.97
C LEU A 36 -3.10 -0.45 6.97
N PRO A 37 -4.38 -0.05 6.95
CA PRO A 37 -4.85 0.92 5.98
C PRO A 37 -4.31 2.32 6.27
N LEU A 38 -4.15 3.14 5.22
CA LEU A 38 -3.81 4.56 5.37
C LEU A 38 -4.91 5.32 6.13
N TYR A 39 -6.16 4.87 6.02
CA TYR A 39 -7.32 5.42 6.73
C TYR A 39 -8.31 4.29 7.02
N SER A 40 -8.94 4.32 8.19
CA SER A 40 -9.94 3.31 8.58
C SER A 40 -11.38 3.81 8.48
N ARG A 41 -11.59 5.12 8.31
CA ARG A 41 -12.91 5.77 8.34
C ARG A 41 -12.98 6.92 7.34
N PHE A 42 -14.08 6.99 6.58
CA PHE A 42 -14.30 8.04 5.57
C PHE A 42 -14.20 9.48 6.10
N HIS A 43 -14.62 9.74 7.34
CA HIS A 43 -14.57 11.10 7.90
C HIS A 43 -13.13 11.62 8.07
N GLN A 44 -12.13 10.72 8.17
CA GLN A 44 -10.72 11.11 8.21
C GLN A 44 -10.27 11.76 6.91
N LEU A 45 -11.01 11.55 5.81
CA LEU A 45 -10.72 12.10 4.48
C LEU A 45 -11.51 13.37 4.15
N ALA A 46 -12.25 13.94 5.12
CA ALA A 46 -13.09 15.12 4.89
C ALA A 46 -12.30 16.34 4.37
N PHE A 47 -11.01 16.44 4.71
CA PHE A 47 -10.12 17.49 4.21
C PHE A 47 -9.92 17.46 2.69
N LEU A 48 -10.27 16.34 2.03
CA LEU A 48 -10.21 16.20 0.58
C LEU A 48 -11.53 16.56 -0.12
N ASP A 49 -12.59 16.96 0.59
CA ASP A 49 -13.95 17.04 0.04
C ASP A 49 -14.14 18.00 -1.14
N SER A 50 -13.27 18.99 -1.31
CA SER A 50 -13.28 19.88 -2.48
C SER A 50 -12.75 19.22 -3.76
N LEU A 51 -12.19 18.02 -3.70
CA LEU A 51 -11.55 17.33 -4.81
C LEU A 51 -12.48 16.32 -5.47
N SER A 52 -12.30 16.11 -6.78
CA SER A 52 -12.90 14.97 -7.46
C SER A 52 -12.35 13.65 -6.93
N VAL A 53 -13.13 12.57 -7.01
CA VAL A 53 -12.71 11.23 -6.58
C VAL A 53 -11.38 10.79 -7.21
N GLY A 54 -11.19 11.06 -8.51
CA GLY A 54 -9.92 10.76 -9.19
C GLY A 54 -8.72 11.49 -8.58
N GLN A 55 -8.89 12.74 -8.14
CA GLN A 55 -7.85 13.50 -7.45
C GLN A 55 -7.62 12.97 -6.03
N LYS A 56 -8.69 12.62 -5.29
CA LYS A 56 -8.60 11.99 -3.96
C LYS A 56 -7.75 10.71 -4.03
N ASN A 57 -8.09 9.81 -4.94
CA ASN A 57 -7.40 8.52 -5.11
C ASN A 57 -5.91 8.68 -5.44
N ARG A 58 -5.55 9.63 -6.32
CA ARG A 58 -4.15 9.93 -6.63
C ARG A 58 -3.38 10.45 -5.41
N LEU A 59 -3.98 11.33 -4.61
CA LEU A 59 -3.35 11.85 -3.40
C LEU A 59 -3.17 10.76 -2.33
N LEU A 60 -4.17 9.88 -2.15
CA LEU A 60 -4.09 8.74 -1.22
C LEU A 60 -2.94 7.80 -1.59
N ILE A 61 -2.80 7.44 -2.88
CA ILE A 61 -1.67 6.63 -3.38
C ILE A 61 -0.34 7.33 -3.10
N ARG A 62 -0.21 8.61 -3.46
CA ARG A 62 1.02 9.40 -3.29
C ARG A 62 1.43 9.49 -1.82
N ALA A 63 0.46 9.74 -0.93
CA ALA A 63 0.72 9.86 0.50
C ALA A 63 1.21 8.54 1.10
N ALA A 64 0.53 7.43 0.79
CA ALA A 64 0.95 6.13 1.29
C ALA A 64 2.33 5.71 0.74
N ALA A 65 2.55 5.87 -0.58
CA ALA A 65 3.82 5.55 -1.21
C ALA A 65 4.97 6.44 -0.71
N ALA A 66 4.70 7.71 -0.36
CA ALA A 66 5.70 8.60 0.22
C ALA A 66 6.13 8.17 1.63
N HIS A 67 5.24 7.53 2.41
CA HIS A 67 5.55 7.02 3.74
C HIS A 67 6.26 5.66 3.72
N LEU A 68 5.95 4.82 2.73
CA LEU A 68 6.48 3.45 2.60
C LEU A 68 8.01 3.33 2.77
N PRO A 69 8.88 4.18 2.18
CA PRO A 69 10.33 4.10 2.39
C PRO A 69 10.76 4.19 3.85
N ARG A 70 10.04 4.93 4.70
CA ARG A 70 10.38 5.05 6.13
C ARG A 70 10.15 3.73 6.86
N ILE A 71 9.05 3.03 6.54
CA ILE A 71 8.74 1.71 7.11
C ILE A 71 9.76 0.68 6.64
N VAL A 72 10.04 0.65 5.32
CA VAL A 72 11.02 -0.29 4.73
C VAL A 72 12.42 -0.07 5.30
N GLU A 73 12.85 1.18 5.46
CA GLU A 73 14.14 1.52 6.07
C GLU A 73 14.23 1.06 7.53
N HIS A 74 13.17 1.29 8.33
CA HIS A 74 13.14 0.87 9.74
C HIS A 74 13.28 -0.64 9.93
N GLY A 75 12.68 -1.42 9.02
CA GLY A 75 12.80 -2.87 9.05
C GLY A 75 14.06 -3.44 8.41
N ARG A 76 14.97 -2.61 7.88
CA ARG A 76 16.22 -3.11 7.28
C ARG A 76 17.05 -3.87 8.32
N GLY A 77 17.48 -5.08 7.94
CA GLY A 77 18.26 -5.96 8.82
C GLY A 77 17.42 -6.86 9.74
N HIS A 78 16.09 -6.74 9.69
CA HIS A 78 15.16 -7.65 10.34
C HIS A 78 14.59 -8.66 9.33
N ASP A 79 14.01 -9.75 9.84
CA ASP A 79 13.16 -10.65 9.06
C ASP A 79 11.83 -9.93 8.79
N PHE A 80 11.85 -9.02 7.82
CA PHE A 80 10.78 -8.09 7.54
C PHE A 80 10.67 -7.81 6.05
N PHE A 81 9.43 -7.75 5.57
CA PHE A 81 9.11 -7.25 4.23
C PHE A 81 7.83 -6.42 4.32
N CYS A 82 7.81 -5.30 3.60
CA CYS A 82 6.64 -4.44 3.50
C CYS A 82 6.49 -3.88 2.09
N MET A 83 5.25 -3.77 1.66
CA MET A 83 4.83 -3.13 0.42
C MET A 83 3.51 -2.40 0.66
N LEU A 84 3.16 -1.50 -0.23
CA LEU A 84 1.80 -0.97 -0.29
C LEU A 84 0.92 -1.95 -1.09
N SER A 85 -0.25 -2.27 -0.59
CA SER A 85 -1.36 -2.82 -1.38
C SER A 85 -2.37 -1.69 -1.65
N VAL A 86 -2.86 -1.61 -2.88
CA VAL A 86 -3.96 -0.72 -3.24
C VAL A 86 -5.18 -1.59 -3.52
N LEU A 87 -6.23 -1.36 -2.72
CA LEU A 87 -7.44 -2.16 -2.60
C LEU A 87 -8.68 -1.37 -3.05
N SER A 88 -9.85 -2.00 -2.95
CA SER A 88 -11.17 -1.42 -3.24
C SER A 88 -11.32 -0.91 -4.67
N TRP A 89 -10.85 -1.71 -5.63
CA TRP A 89 -10.95 -1.39 -7.06
C TRP A 89 -12.38 -1.53 -7.59
N ASP A 90 -13.21 -2.35 -6.97
CA ASP A 90 -14.65 -2.43 -7.23
C ASP A 90 -15.37 -1.13 -6.86
N GLU A 91 -15.04 -0.54 -5.70
CA GLU A 91 -15.52 0.80 -5.32
C GLU A 91 -15.04 1.85 -6.32
N TRP A 92 -13.77 1.80 -6.74
CA TRP A 92 -13.22 2.70 -7.76
C TRP A 92 -14.00 2.64 -9.09
N GLU A 93 -14.40 1.45 -9.55
CA GLU A 93 -15.25 1.28 -10.74
C GLU A 93 -16.62 1.97 -10.60
N LEU A 94 -17.15 2.02 -9.38
CA LEU A 94 -18.41 2.67 -9.06
C LEU A 94 -18.25 4.19 -8.78
N GLY A 95 -17.05 4.73 -8.99
CA GLY A 95 -16.73 6.13 -8.72
C GLY A 95 -16.43 6.41 -7.24
N GLY A 96 -16.04 5.38 -6.49
CA GLY A 96 -15.65 5.43 -5.08
C GLY A 96 -14.14 5.59 -4.85
N LEU A 97 -13.76 5.47 -3.57
CA LEU A 97 -12.38 5.62 -3.13
C LEU A 97 -11.66 4.27 -3.11
N ILE A 98 -10.36 4.33 -3.39
CA ILE A 98 -9.46 3.19 -3.14
C ILE A 98 -8.94 3.20 -1.72
N GLU A 99 -8.43 2.06 -1.27
CA GLU A 99 -7.85 1.87 0.05
C GLU A 99 -6.38 1.45 -0.07
N PRO A 100 -5.42 2.40 0.00
CA PRO A 100 -4.02 2.07 0.17
C PRO A 100 -3.77 1.53 1.58
N ALA A 101 -3.09 0.40 1.69
CA ALA A 101 -2.72 -0.22 2.96
C ALA A 101 -1.27 -0.74 2.94
N PHE A 102 -0.62 -0.72 4.10
CA PHE A 102 0.73 -1.22 4.30
C PHE A 102 0.66 -2.71 4.62
N TRP A 103 0.89 -3.53 3.59
CA TRP A 103 1.00 -4.97 3.71
C TRP A 103 2.41 -5.32 4.20
N TYR A 104 2.51 -6.09 5.27
CA TYR A 104 3.81 -6.51 5.79
C TYR A 104 3.80 -7.93 6.36
N THR A 105 4.97 -8.54 6.37
CA THR A 105 5.18 -9.89 6.89
C THR A 105 6.62 -10.07 7.39
N LYS A 106 6.85 -11.23 8.00
CA LYS A 106 8.17 -11.82 8.18
C LYS A 106 8.39 -12.81 7.04
N PRO A 107 9.38 -12.62 6.15
CA PRO A 107 9.70 -13.57 5.09
C PRO A 107 9.85 -15.03 5.55
N SER A 108 10.28 -15.27 6.80
CA SER A 108 10.32 -16.62 7.38
C SER A 108 8.96 -17.25 7.70
N ASN A 109 7.86 -16.48 7.69
CA ASN A 109 6.52 -16.99 7.92
C ASN A 109 6.11 -17.99 6.83
N ARG A 110 5.60 -19.14 7.28
CA ARG A 110 5.14 -20.23 6.42
C ARG A 110 3.65 -20.49 6.66
N PRO A 111 2.80 -20.33 5.63
CA PRO A 111 1.38 -20.71 5.71
C PRO A 111 1.17 -22.17 6.08
N ASP A 112 2.06 -23.05 5.59
CA ASP A 112 2.07 -24.47 5.88
C ASP A 112 3.47 -24.87 6.36
N PRO A 113 3.64 -25.32 7.62
CA PRO A 113 4.94 -25.76 8.15
C PRO A 113 5.58 -26.93 7.37
N SER A 114 4.79 -27.69 6.63
CA SER A 114 5.25 -28.81 5.79
C SER A 114 5.68 -28.38 4.39
N ASP A 115 5.32 -27.16 3.96
CA ASP A 115 5.71 -26.57 2.69
C ASP A 115 7.00 -25.74 2.88
N PRO A 116 8.05 -25.92 2.05
CA PRO A 116 9.25 -25.10 2.14
C PRO A 116 9.03 -23.64 1.72
N ARG A 117 7.91 -23.33 1.06
CA ARG A 117 7.58 -21.99 0.56
C ARG A 117 7.22 -21.01 1.69
N GLY A 118 7.77 -19.81 1.62
CA GLY A 118 7.36 -18.69 2.48
C GLY A 118 6.11 -18.00 1.94
N ILE A 119 5.48 -17.15 2.75
CA ILE A 119 4.29 -16.39 2.35
C ILE A 119 4.47 -15.61 1.03
N LEU A 120 5.67 -15.08 0.78
CA LEU A 120 5.98 -14.31 -0.44
C LEU A 120 5.92 -15.17 -1.71
N ASP A 121 6.14 -16.48 -1.62
CA ASP A 121 6.05 -17.41 -2.77
C ASP A 121 4.59 -17.66 -3.21
N TYR A 122 3.62 -17.36 -2.34
CA TYR A 122 2.20 -17.44 -2.66
C TYR A 122 1.69 -16.17 -3.36
N LEU A 123 2.45 -15.08 -3.32
CA LEU A 123 2.14 -13.85 -4.04
C LEU A 123 2.54 -13.99 -5.51
N ARG A 124 1.63 -13.66 -6.41
CA ARG A 124 1.86 -13.79 -7.86
C ARG A 124 1.97 -12.44 -8.53
N PHE A 125 3.15 -11.84 -8.44
CA PHE A 125 3.45 -10.55 -9.02
C PHE A 125 3.53 -10.59 -10.56
N ARG A 126 2.77 -9.72 -11.22
CA ARG A 126 2.91 -9.45 -12.66
C ARG A 126 3.30 -8.01 -12.93
N PRO A 127 3.94 -7.69 -14.07
CA PRO A 127 4.08 -6.31 -14.51
C PRO A 127 2.71 -5.60 -14.53
N PRO A 128 2.66 -4.26 -14.34
CA PRO A 128 1.41 -3.50 -14.23
C PRO A 128 0.80 -3.32 -15.63
N THR A 129 0.06 -4.33 -16.10
CA THR A 129 -0.61 -4.32 -17.41
C THR A 129 -2.11 -4.06 -17.30
N SER A 130 -2.66 -4.16 -16.09
CA SER A 130 -4.05 -3.80 -15.81
C SER A 130 -4.23 -2.28 -15.78
N ARG A 131 -5.45 -1.80 -16.07
CA ARG A 131 -5.78 -0.37 -15.91
C ARG A 131 -5.56 0.14 -14.47
N TYR A 132 -5.64 -0.74 -13.48
CA TYR A 132 -5.41 -0.41 -12.08
C TYR A 132 -3.93 -0.18 -11.81
N GLY A 133 -3.07 -1.11 -12.26
CA GLY A 133 -1.62 -0.96 -12.21
C GLY A 133 -1.14 0.28 -12.97
N LEU A 134 -1.71 0.53 -14.15
CA LEU A 134 -1.43 1.73 -14.94
C LEU A 134 -1.89 3.01 -14.23
N PHE A 135 -3.06 3.00 -13.58
CA PHE A 135 -3.54 4.13 -12.77
C PHE A 135 -2.61 4.42 -11.59
N VAL A 136 -2.14 3.39 -10.88
CA VAL A 136 -1.16 3.56 -9.79
C VAL A 136 0.17 4.09 -10.33
N ALA A 137 0.65 3.59 -11.47
CA ALA A 137 1.88 4.08 -12.09
C ALA A 137 1.79 5.56 -12.48
N ASP A 138 0.67 5.95 -13.09
CA ASP A 138 0.40 7.34 -13.45
C ASP A 138 0.17 8.22 -12.21
N ALA A 139 -0.48 7.70 -11.15
CA ALA A 139 -0.61 8.40 -9.88
C ALA A 139 0.76 8.68 -9.24
N LEU A 140 1.74 7.79 -9.42
CA LEU A 140 3.10 7.94 -8.93
C LEU A 140 4.05 8.63 -9.94
N ASP A 141 3.51 9.22 -11.01
CA ASP A 141 4.28 9.89 -12.07
C ASP A 141 5.38 8.99 -12.67
N HIS A 142 5.15 7.67 -12.71
CA HIS A 142 6.11 6.64 -13.12
C HIS A 142 7.47 6.73 -12.40
N ASP A 143 7.47 7.17 -11.13
CA ASP A 143 8.69 7.33 -10.34
C ASP A 143 9.45 6.00 -10.22
N PRO A 144 10.69 5.90 -10.74
CA PRO A 144 11.44 4.65 -10.82
C PRO A 144 11.87 4.11 -9.45
N ARG A 145 11.69 4.90 -8.38
CA ARG A 145 11.90 4.44 -7.00
C ARG A 145 10.84 3.45 -6.55
N TYR A 146 9.76 3.25 -7.32
CA TYR A 146 8.71 2.31 -6.99
C TYR A 146 8.57 1.22 -8.05
N VAL A 147 8.48 -0.03 -7.59
CA VAL A 147 8.15 -1.18 -8.44
C VAL A 147 6.67 -1.50 -8.23
N ILE A 148 5.90 -1.42 -9.31
CA ILE A 148 4.46 -1.66 -9.29
C ILE A 148 4.17 -3.04 -9.85
N ARG A 149 3.31 -3.82 -9.18
CA ARG A 149 2.91 -5.16 -9.60
C ARG A 149 1.41 -5.34 -9.52
N ASP A 150 0.83 -5.96 -10.53
CA ASP A 150 -0.54 -6.46 -10.44
C ASP A 150 -0.55 -7.80 -9.71
N ASP A 151 -1.57 -8.03 -8.89
CA ASP A 151 -1.92 -9.36 -8.44
C ASP A 151 -2.63 -10.13 -9.56
N SER A 152 -2.18 -11.36 -9.80
CA SER A 152 -2.78 -12.25 -10.80
C SER A 152 -3.86 -13.17 -10.26
N GLY A 153 -4.31 -12.95 -9.01
CA GLY A 153 -5.52 -13.53 -8.46
C GLY A 153 -6.72 -13.40 -9.41
N THR A 154 -7.53 -14.46 -9.49
CA THR A 154 -8.57 -14.65 -10.50
C THR A 154 -9.83 -13.84 -10.27
N ASP A 155 -10.04 -13.30 -9.08
CA ASP A 155 -11.24 -12.54 -8.77
C ASP A 155 -10.99 -11.03 -8.97
N PRO A 156 -11.67 -10.38 -9.93
CA PRO A 156 -11.62 -8.94 -10.12
C PRO A 156 -11.94 -8.14 -8.85
N LEU A 157 -12.75 -8.69 -7.94
CA LEU A 157 -13.19 -8.05 -6.69
C LEU A 157 -12.14 -8.09 -5.57
N THR A 158 -11.19 -9.02 -5.63
CA THR A 158 -10.07 -9.10 -4.67
C THR A 158 -8.74 -8.71 -5.30
N ARG A 159 -8.78 -8.08 -6.48
CA ARG A 159 -7.58 -7.67 -7.19
C ARG A 159 -6.80 -6.65 -6.35
N ARG A 160 -5.49 -6.81 -6.32
CA ARG A 160 -4.56 -5.92 -5.62
C ARG A 160 -3.57 -5.33 -6.62
N VAL A 161 -3.18 -4.09 -6.39
CA VAL A 161 -1.98 -3.52 -7.01
C VAL A 161 -0.97 -3.28 -5.91
N TYR A 162 0.21 -3.85 -6.05
CA TYR A 162 1.28 -3.71 -5.08
C TYR A 162 2.26 -2.63 -5.52
N VAL A 163 2.74 -1.83 -4.56
CA VAL A 163 3.82 -0.85 -4.75
C VAL A 163 4.93 -1.18 -3.76
N MET A 164 6.12 -1.46 -4.26
CA MET A 164 7.32 -1.72 -3.47
C MET A 164 8.34 -0.60 -3.69
N VAL A 165 9.21 -0.35 -2.70
CA VAL A 165 10.40 0.49 -2.90
C VAL A 165 11.40 -0.27 -3.77
N GLY A 166 11.99 0.40 -4.76
CA GLY A 166 12.97 -0.13 -5.71
C GLY A 166 14.35 -0.34 -5.11
N GLU A 167 15.00 -1.42 -5.58
CA GLU A 167 16.23 -2.11 -5.14
C GLU A 167 16.44 -2.29 -3.61
N TRP A 168 16.39 -3.57 -3.21
CA TRP A 168 16.62 -4.13 -1.88
C TRP A 168 18.09 -4.52 -1.70
#